data_AF-A0A6J5EBQ1-F1
#
_entry.id   AF-A0A6J5EBQ1-F1
#
_cell.length_a   1.000
_cell.length_b   1.000
_cell.length_c   1.000
_cell.angle_alpha   90.00
_cell.angle_beta   90.00
_cell.angle_gamma   90.00
#
_symmetry.space_group_name_H-M   'P 1'
#
loop_
_entity.id
_entity.type
_entity.pdbx_description
1 polymer ?
#
loop_
_entity_poly.entity_id
_entity_poly.type
_entity_poly.pdbx_seq_one_letter_code
_entity_poly.pdbx_strand_id
1 'polypeptide(L)'
;MLPPTLPVQKPKLIIHIGAGKCGSSAIQTYLGANAAALRAQGVLVPGMALTMDSPIAGQQIDFFVRLMRNPQSLHIRHAPAKARPEAAQMVRERLAALKTEMASSQLHTLIISAENLSNEHAYARLLAPEQAHFDVHIVAYIRRQDAYLSSSWGQWYVKAYESIDHYLGARMPIDADWHAALAGWTQEFGADRVRVRLFDRQRLHNGDVVDDFIQLVNLPVDASHQKVGAINESNDERMISLASRIREVFTSVHDTSPYDILNDVLAQSDHRPQKSKPYLFDLETRRRIMDTYAASNEKIKRTFFPDMPDDTPLFAPPAEDDVLNLSPLEKLDRDVSMLTKIVFALAKKSVQEGAQKVAVDTDAAAQVHRNPDTTRTLASVAVPKSKVLISALGSPWYLEQNPDVSRAGVDPYLHWRDFGATEGRLPAPDIAQLMIELLAERNAVSQNGRVN
;
A
#
# COMPACT_ATOMS: atom_id res chain seq x y z
N MET A 1 40.36 44.46 5.84
CA MET A 1 40.13 43.01 5.84
C MET A 1 38.64 42.78 5.95
N LEU A 2 38.00 42.25 4.89
CA LEU A 2 36.63 41.76 5.00
C LEU A 2 36.62 40.62 6.03
N PRO A 3 35.62 40.54 6.93
CA PRO A 3 35.52 39.41 7.84
C PRO A 3 35.44 38.12 7.02
N PRO A 4 36.05 37.01 7.48
CA PRO A 4 35.88 35.73 6.81
C PRO A 4 34.38 35.42 6.76
N THR A 5 33.85 35.33 5.54
CA THR A 5 32.49 34.84 5.30
C THR A 5 32.35 33.50 5.99
N LEU A 6 31.55 33.43 7.05
CA LEU A 6 31.17 32.17 7.69
C LEU A 6 30.66 31.24 6.57
N PRO A 7 31.11 29.97 6.51
CA PRO A 7 30.62 29.05 5.50
C PRO A 7 29.10 28.99 5.62
N VAL A 8 28.39 29.31 4.54
CA VAL A 8 26.93 29.22 4.48
C VAL A 8 26.57 27.76 4.75
N GLN A 9 25.94 27.50 5.90
CA GLN A 9 25.54 26.16 6.28
C GLN A 9 24.51 25.66 5.27
N LYS A 10 24.81 24.52 4.62
CA LYS A 10 23.87 23.93 3.65
C LYS A 10 22.58 23.53 4.36
N PRO A 11 21.40 23.75 3.76
CA PRO A 11 20.17 23.21 4.31
C PRO A 11 20.24 21.68 4.39
N LYS A 12 19.61 21.11 5.39
CA LYS A 12 19.58 19.66 5.61
C LYS A 12 18.61 19.01 4.61
N LEU A 13 19.01 17.92 3.98
CA LEU A 13 18.14 17.07 3.17
C LEU A 13 18.08 15.67 3.79
N ILE A 14 16.91 15.27 4.27
CA ILE A 14 16.65 13.93 4.76
C ILE A 14 15.96 13.15 3.64
N ILE A 15 16.56 12.02 3.26
CA ILE A 15 16.01 11.10 2.27
C ILE A 15 15.66 9.80 2.98
N HIS A 16 14.38 9.63 3.28
CA HIS A 16 13.85 8.37 3.79
C HIS A 16 13.60 7.42 2.62
N ILE A 17 14.51 6.47 2.45
CA ILE A 17 14.52 5.50 1.34
C ILE A 17 13.85 4.18 1.70
N GLY A 18 13.45 4.02 2.97
CA GLY A 18 13.19 2.75 3.67
C GLY A 18 12.43 1.69 2.86
N ALA A 19 12.55 0.42 3.22
CA ALA A 19 11.92 -0.63 2.46
C ALA A 19 10.39 -0.65 2.65
N GLY A 20 9.64 -0.97 1.59
CA GLY A 20 8.23 -1.35 1.74
C GLY A 20 8.10 -2.42 2.83
N LYS A 21 7.01 -2.44 3.60
CA LYS A 21 6.83 -3.34 4.77
C LYS A 21 7.70 -3.08 6.00
N CYS A 22 8.47 -1.99 6.02
CA CYS A 22 9.25 -1.54 7.17
C CYS A 22 8.69 -0.24 7.80
N GLY A 23 7.38 -0.02 7.72
CA GLY A 23 6.72 1.12 8.38
C GLY A 23 6.69 2.43 7.58
N SER A 24 7.15 2.45 6.32
CA SER A 24 7.20 3.66 5.49
C SER A 24 5.87 4.40 5.39
N SER A 25 4.75 3.68 5.24
CA SER A 25 3.42 4.30 5.16
C SER A 25 3.05 5.06 6.42
N ALA A 26 3.43 4.58 7.61
CA ALA A 26 3.19 5.29 8.87
C ALA A 26 3.96 6.61 8.93
N ILE A 27 5.25 6.58 8.58
CA ILE A 27 6.09 7.79 8.48
C ILE A 27 5.50 8.76 7.45
N GLN A 28 5.15 8.28 6.26
CA GLN A 28 4.63 9.11 5.17
C GLN A 28 3.31 9.78 5.51
N THR A 29 2.35 9.03 6.09
CA THR A 29 1.09 9.66 6.50
C THR A 29 1.31 10.66 7.62
N TYR A 30 2.22 10.40 8.58
CA TYR A 30 2.58 11.40 9.57
C TYR A 30 3.15 12.67 8.93
N LEU A 31 4.09 12.53 7.99
CA LEU A 31 4.68 13.66 7.27
C LEU A 31 3.63 14.43 6.46
N GLY A 32 2.68 13.74 5.82
CA GLY A 32 1.60 14.36 5.06
C GLY A 32 0.62 15.11 5.96
N ALA A 33 0.12 14.45 7.00
CA ALA A 33 -0.83 15.03 7.95
C ALA A 33 -0.26 16.25 8.70
N ASN A 34 1.06 16.27 8.94
CA ASN A 34 1.73 17.31 9.71
C ASN A 34 2.56 18.28 8.86
N ALA A 35 2.46 18.25 7.53
CA ALA A 35 3.30 19.06 6.65
C ALA A 35 3.23 20.57 6.94
N ALA A 36 2.05 21.09 7.28
CA ALA A 36 1.86 22.51 7.62
C ALA A 36 2.54 22.88 8.96
N ALA A 37 2.39 22.04 9.99
CA ALA A 37 3.03 22.23 11.29
C ALA A 37 4.55 22.14 11.18
N LEU A 38 5.05 21.12 10.47
CA LEU A 38 6.47 20.94 10.16
C LEU A 38 7.03 22.16 9.42
N ARG A 39 6.30 22.70 8.44
CA ARG A 39 6.71 23.90 7.70
C ARG A 39 6.80 25.14 8.58
N ALA A 40 5.84 25.34 9.49
CA ALA A 40 5.89 26.42 10.47
C ALA A 40 7.13 26.33 11.39
N GLN A 41 7.71 25.14 11.50
CA GLN A 41 8.91 24.85 12.29
C GLN A 41 10.18 24.70 11.43
N GLY A 42 10.17 25.17 10.18
CA GLY A 42 11.36 25.18 9.33
C GLY A 42 11.63 23.90 8.54
N VAL A 43 10.69 22.95 8.51
CA VAL A 43 10.82 21.66 7.81
C VAL A 43 9.87 21.59 6.61
N LEU A 44 10.43 21.45 5.41
CA LEU A 44 9.69 21.31 4.17
C LEU A 44 9.42 19.83 3.84
N VAL A 45 8.15 19.49 3.66
CA VAL A 45 7.70 18.24 3.02
C VAL A 45 7.08 18.62 1.67
N PRO A 46 7.68 18.25 0.53
CA PRO A 46 7.17 18.63 -0.78
C PRO A 46 5.95 17.79 -1.18
N GLY A 47 5.19 18.28 -2.15
CA GLY A 47 4.12 17.52 -2.78
C GLY A 47 4.63 16.29 -3.53
N MET A 48 3.70 15.41 -3.93
CA MET A 48 4.00 14.11 -4.52
C MET A 48 4.86 14.17 -5.79
N ALA A 49 4.84 15.29 -6.53
CA ALA A 49 5.63 15.51 -7.73
C ALA A 49 6.99 16.20 -7.47
N LEU A 50 7.41 16.26 -6.20
CA LEU A 50 8.58 17.01 -5.73
C LEU A 50 8.45 18.54 -5.97
N THR A 51 7.23 19.05 -5.84
CA THR A 51 6.87 20.46 -6.08
C THR A 51 5.96 21.00 -4.98
N MET A 52 5.74 22.32 -4.94
CA MET A 52 4.83 22.96 -4.00
C MET A 52 3.36 22.99 -4.45
N ASP A 53 3.11 22.80 -5.74
CA ASP A 53 1.78 22.83 -6.36
C ASP A 53 1.10 21.46 -6.43
N SER A 54 1.83 20.38 -6.12
CA SER A 54 1.25 19.03 -6.04
C SER A 54 0.73 18.71 -4.63
N PRO A 55 -0.29 17.84 -4.49
CA PRO A 55 -0.81 17.44 -3.18
C PRO A 55 0.29 16.88 -2.27
N ILE A 56 0.24 17.24 -0.98
CA ILE A 56 1.21 16.78 0.03
C ILE A 56 0.65 15.54 0.73
N ALA A 57 1.04 14.36 0.23
CA ALA A 57 0.71 13.07 0.86
C ALA A 57 1.83 12.54 1.78
N GLY A 58 2.94 13.28 1.90
CA GLY A 58 4.14 12.86 2.65
C GLY A 58 4.98 11.77 1.97
N GLN A 59 4.65 11.42 0.72
CA GLN A 59 5.39 10.47 -0.11
C GLN A 59 5.63 10.99 -1.53
N GLN A 60 6.73 10.58 -2.17
CA GLN A 60 7.09 10.98 -3.53
C GLN A 60 7.36 9.77 -4.45
N ILE A 61 6.73 8.63 -4.18
CA ILE A 61 6.94 7.37 -4.91
C ILE A 61 6.73 7.53 -6.42
N ASP A 62 5.56 8.05 -6.82
CA ASP A 62 5.16 8.15 -8.24
C ASP A 62 6.13 9.03 -9.05
N PHE A 63 6.63 10.12 -8.46
CA PHE A 63 7.66 10.95 -9.08
C PHE A 63 8.91 10.12 -9.44
N PHE A 64 9.47 9.40 -8.47
CA PHE A 64 10.68 8.59 -8.69
C PHE A 64 10.44 7.39 -9.59
N VAL A 65 9.23 6.80 -9.56
CA VAL A 65 8.86 5.71 -10.49
C VAL A 65 8.89 6.22 -11.95
N ARG A 66 8.36 7.41 -12.21
CA ARG A 66 8.32 8.01 -13.56
C ARG A 66 9.68 8.38 -14.14
N LEU A 67 10.71 8.54 -13.30
CA LEU A 67 12.07 8.83 -13.74
C LEU A 67 12.74 7.66 -14.47
N MET A 68 12.12 6.47 -14.49
CA MET A 68 12.72 5.25 -15.01
C MET A 68 12.03 4.79 -16.31
N ARG A 69 12.78 4.16 -17.20
CA ARG A 69 12.26 3.69 -18.51
C ARG A 69 11.34 2.47 -18.41
N ASN A 70 11.53 1.63 -17.39
CA ASN A 70 10.69 0.46 -17.13
C ASN A 70 10.12 0.52 -15.69
N PRO A 71 9.09 1.34 -15.46
CA PRO A 71 8.49 1.46 -14.13
C PRO A 71 7.83 0.16 -13.67
N GLN A 72 7.39 -0.67 -14.62
CA GLN A 72 6.79 -1.98 -14.35
C GLN A 72 7.80 -2.95 -13.74
N SER A 73 9.12 -2.75 -13.87
CA SER A 73 10.10 -3.60 -13.19
C SER A 73 10.59 -3.00 -11.87
N LEU A 74 10.26 -1.76 -11.51
CA LEU A 74 10.78 -1.12 -10.29
C LEU A 74 10.27 -1.72 -8.97
N HIS A 75 9.17 -2.45 -9.03
CA HIS A 75 8.69 -3.22 -7.88
C HIS A 75 9.51 -4.51 -7.67
N ILE A 76 10.37 -4.87 -8.61
CA ILE A 76 11.38 -5.91 -8.48
C ILE A 76 12.65 -5.20 -8.00
N ARG A 77 13.06 -5.45 -6.74
CA ARG A 77 14.33 -4.94 -6.22
C ARG A 77 15.48 -5.38 -7.13
N HIS A 78 16.43 -4.49 -7.40
CA HIS A 78 17.59 -4.76 -8.26
C HIS A 78 17.26 -5.16 -9.71
N ALA A 79 16.02 -4.94 -10.19
CA ALA A 79 15.74 -5.12 -11.60
C ALA A 79 16.43 -4.01 -12.40
N PRO A 80 17.15 -4.34 -13.49
CA PRO A 80 17.85 -3.33 -14.28
C PRO A 80 16.86 -2.33 -14.87
N ALA A 81 16.68 -1.21 -14.17
CA ALA A 81 15.91 -0.07 -14.61
C ALA A 81 16.89 1.05 -14.95
N LYS A 82 16.79 1.58 -16.17
CA LYS A 82 17.60 2.71 -16.59
C LYS A 82 16.83 4.00 -16.36
N ALA A 83 17.48 4.96 -15.71
CA ALA A 83 16.99 6.32 -15.62
C ALA A 83 16.74 6.87 -17.02
N ARG A 84 15.64 7.62 -17.17
CA ARG A 84 15.37 8.37 -18.40
C ARG A 84 16.48 9.41 -18.62
N PRO A 85 16.81 9.76 -19.88
CA PRO A 85 17.85 10.75 -20.18
C PRO A 85 17.65 12.07 -19.43
N GLU A 86 16.40 12.50 -19.28
CA GLU A 86 15.99 13.72 -18.60
C GLU A 86 15.92 13.61 -17.07
N ALA A 87 16.01 12.40 -16.50
CA ALA A 87 15.74 12.16 -15.07
C ALA A 87 16.65 12.99 -14.16
N ALA A 88 17.95 13.05 -14.47
CA ALA A 88 18.91 13.82 -13.69
C ALA A 88 18.61 15.32 -13.75
N GLN A 89 18.17 15.81 -14.91
CA GLN A 89 17.79 17.22 -15.07
C GLN A 89 16.52 17.53 -14.29
N MET A 90 15.49 16.67 -14.36
CA MET A 90 14.25 16.83 -13.62
C MET A 90 14.48 16.88 -12.11
N VAL A 91 15.30 15.96 -11.56
CA VAL A 91 15.62 15.95 -10.12
C VAL A 91 16.30 17.26 -9.72
N ARG A 92 17.32 17.69 -10.47
CA ARG A 92 18.03 18.96 -10.20
C ARG A 92 17.11 20.16 -10.23
N GLU A 93 16.24 20.28 -11.23
CA GLU A 93 15.31 21.39 -11.37
C GLU A 93 14.32 21.44 -10.19
N ARG A 94 13.76 20.29 -9.81
CA ARG A 94 12.82 20.20 -8.69
C ARG A 94 13.49 20.56 -7.37
N LEU A 95 14.69 20.03 -7.11
CA LEU A 95 15.43 20.34 -5.87
C LEU A 95 15.95 21.77 -5.83
N ALA A 96 16.35 22.35 -6.96
CA ALA A 96 16.72 23.76 -7.04
C ALA A 96 15.53 24.69 -6.74
N ALA A 97 14.33 24.36 -7.25
CA ALA A 97 13.11 25.09 -6.95
C ALA A 97 12.74 24.99 -5.46
N LEU A 98 12.77 23.78 -4.89
CA LEU A 98 12.52 23.57 -3.45
C LEU A 98 13.56 24.28 -2.58
N LYS A 99 14.83 24.29 -2.98
CA LYS A 99 15.87 25.05 -2.28
C LYS A 99 15.60 26.56 -2.29
N THR A 100 15.15 27.09 -3.43
CA THR A 100 14.75 28.51 -3.55
C THR A 100 13.60 28.82 -2.61
N GLU A 101 12.60 27.93 -2.54
CA GLU A 101 11.47 28.01 -1.62
C GLU A 101 11.89 27.94 -0.14
N MET A 102 12.85 27.06 0.18
CA MET A 102 13.41 26.99 1.54
C MET A 102 14.11 28.30 1.91
N ALA A 103 14.86 28.90 0.99
CA ALA A 103 15.54 30.16 1.23
C ALA A 103 14.54 31.33 1.42
N SER A 104 13.49 31.41 0.58
CA SER A 104 12.47 32.46 0.68
C SER A 104 11.65 32.37 1.97
N SER A 105 11.42 31.15 2.45
CA SER A 105 10.59 30.86 3.62
C SER A 105 11.40 30.56 4.90
N GLN A 106 12.72 30.77 4.86
CA GLN A 106 13.65 30.52 5.98
C GLN A 106 13.58 29.10 6.55
N LEU A 107 13.36 28.10 5.69
CA LEU A 107 13.31 26.69 6.07
C LEU A 107 14.72 26.09 6.07
N HIS A 108 15.00 25.24 7.05
CA HIS A 108 16.33 24.66 7.26
C HIS A 108 16.42 23.19 6.85
N THR A 109 15.30 22.48 6.69
CA THR A 109 15.30 21.04 6.39
C THR A 109 14.28 20.68 5.32
N LEU A 110 14.69 19.85 4.36
CA LEU A 110 13.83 19.22 3.36
C LEU A 110 13.75 17.72 3.66
N ILE A 111 12.55 17.16 3.59
CA ILE A 111 12.32 15.71 3.76
C ILE A 111 11.72 15.14 2.48
N ILE A 112 12.38 14.14 1.93
CA ILE A 112 11.88 13.30 0.84
C ILE A 112 11.67 11.90 1.41
N SER A 113 10.51 11.31 1.14
CA SER A 113 10.16 9.97 1.62
C SER A 113 9.57 9.16 0.47
N ALA A 114 10.26 8.10 0.07
CA ALA A 114 9.80 7.23 -1.01
C ALA A 114 10.46 5.86 -0.87
N GLU A 115 9.70 4.82 -0.56
CA GLU A 115 10.24 3.49 -0.24
C GLU A 115 10.86 2.76 -1.44
N ASN A 116 10.45 3.14 -2.65
CA ASN A 116 11.00 2.59 -3.89
C ASN A 116 12.45 3.05 -4.14
N LEU A 117 12.94 4.05 -3.41
CA LEU A 117 14.34 4.50 -3.49
C LEU A 117 15.32 3.41 -3.00
N SER A 118 14.87 2.47 -2.15
CA SER A 118 15.68 1.31 -1.75
C SER A 118 15.76 0.20 -2.80
N ASN A 119 15.00 0.29 -3.90
CA ASN A 119 14.92 -0.80 -4.88
C ASN A 119 16.07 -0.76 -5.88
N GLU A 120 16.63 0.42 -6.19
CA GLU A 120 17.61 0.59 -7.27
C GLU A 120 18.77 1.52 -6.91
N HIS A 121 19.99 1.13 -7.30
CA HIS A 121 21.20 1.95 -7.13
C HIS A 121 21.17 3.21 -7.99
N ALA A 122 20.41 3.21 -9.08
CA ALA A 122 20.30 4.34 -9.98
C ALA A 122 19.76 5.60 -9.28
N TYR A 123 18.91 5.45 -8.26
CA TYR A 123 18.39 6.59 -7.49
C TYR A 123 19.48 7.29 -6.67
N ALA A 124 20.39 6.54 -6.05
CA ALA A 124 21.51 7.12 -5.32
C ALA A 124 22.36 8.02 -6.24
N ARG A 125 22.66 7.55 -7.46
CA ARG A 125 23.40 8.33 -8.47
C ARG A 125 22.67 9.58 -8.95
N LEU A 126 21.34 9.52 -9.06
CA LEU A 126 20.53 10.69 -9.45
C LEU A 126 20.58 11.79 -8.39
N LEU A 127 20.67 11.40 -7.11
CA LEU A 127 20.66 12.33 -5.97
C LEU A 127 22.07 12.71 -5.48
N ALA A 128 23.12 11.97 -5.87
CA ALA A 128 24.50 12.23 -5.47
C ALA A 128 24.99 13.67 -5.74
N PRO A 129 24.67 14.32 -6.89
CA PRO A 129 25.08 15.71 -7.16
C PRO A 129 24.55 16.72 -6.14
N GLU A 130 23.45 16.41 -5.44
CA GLU A 130 22.78 17.31 -4.52
C GLU A 130 23.56 17.53 -3.22
N GLN A 131 24.58 16.69 -2.96
CA GLN A 131 25.57 16.93 -1.89
C GLN A 131 26.30 18.27 -2.06
N ALA A 132 26.36 18.83 -3.28
CA ALA A 132 26.90 20.17 -3.51
C ALA A 132 26.02 21.27 -2.88
N HIS A 133 24.73 21.01 -2.69
CA HIS A 133 23.73 22.02 -2.35
C HIS A 133 23.06 21.79 -0.99
N PHE A 134 23.05 20.56 -0.50
CA PHE A 134 22.44 20.13 0.75
C PHE A 134 23.43 19.39 1.64
N ASP A 135 23.17 19.40 2.94
CA ASP A 135 23.73 18.43 3.89
C ASP A 135 22.82 17.19 3.89
N VAL A 136 23.20 16.15 3.15
CA VAL A 136 22.33 15.01 2.84
C VAL A 136 22.47 13.91 3.90
N HIS A 137 21.33 13.39 4.38
CA HIS A 137 21.21 12.28 5.32
C HIS A 137 20.23 11.25 4.78
N ILE A 138 20.65 10.00 4.66
CA ILE A 138 19.84 8.89 4.18
C ILE A 138 19.31 8.12 5.39
N VAL A 139 18.02 7.78 5.39
CA VAL A 139 17.38 7.00 6.45
C VAL A 139 16.74 5.74 5.86
N ALA A 140 17.08 4.58 6.41
CA ALA A 140 16.54 3.30 5.98
C ALA A 140 16.11 2.43 7.17
N TYR A 141 14.85 1.97 7.13
CA TYR A 141 14.36 0.92 8.02
C TYR A 141 14.43 -0.44 7.31
N ILE A 142 15.04 -1.42 7.97
CA ILE A 142 15.19 -2.79 7.48
C ILE A 142 14.54 -3.79 8.44
N ARG A 143 13.98 -4.88 7.91
CA ARG A 143 13.23 -5.88 8.67
C ARG A 143 13.85 -7.26 8.51
N ARG A 144 13.69 -8.13 9.52
CA ARG A 144 14.11 -9.54 9.43
C ARG A 144 13.56 -10.17 8.15
N GLN A 145 14.42 -10.84 7.38
CA GLN A 145 14.11 -11.22 6.00
C GLN A 145 12.93 -12.18 5.87
N ASP A 146 12.80 -13.16 6.77
CA ASP A 146 11.67 -14.08 6.83
C ASP A 146 10.33 -13.36 7.06
N ALA A 147 10.30 -12.36 7.94
CA ALA A 147 9.13 -11.54 8.22
C ALA A 147 8.82 -10.55 7.08
N TYR A 148 9.86 -10.02 6.43
CA TYR A 148 9.70 -9.20 5.23
C TYR A 148 9.06 -10.03 4.10
N LEU A 149 9.64 -11.19 3.76
CA LEU A 149 9.18 -12.04 2.65
C LEU A 149 7.74 -12.51 2.86
N SER A 150 7.37 -12.86 4.09
CA SER A 150 5.99 -13.22 4.44
C SER A 150 5.02 -12.04 4.22
N SER A 151 5.41 -10.84 4.66
CA SER A 151 4.60 -9.63 4.48
C SER A 151 4.47 -9.23 3.01
N SER A 152 5.55 -9.32 2.22
CA SER A 152 5.51 -9.02 0.78
C SER A 152 4.70 -10.04 -0.01
N TRP A 153 4.74 -11.32 0.37
CA TRP A 153 3.86 -12.34 -0.18
C TRP A 153 2.40 -11.91 -0.08
N GLY A 154 1.92 -11.57 1.12
CA GLY A 154 0.51 -11.23 1.31
C GLY A 154 0.03 -9.99 0.58
N GLN A 155 0.89 -8.97 0.39
CA GLN A 155 0.45 -7.71 -0.23
C GLN A 155 0.54 -7.73 -1.76
N TRP A 156 1.62 -8.29 -2.31
CA TRP A 156 1.90 -8.17 -3.75
C TRP A 156 1.89 -9.52 -4.45
N TYR A 157 2.58 -10.51 -3.87
CA TYR A 157 3.00 -11.68 -4.64
C TYR A 157 2.05 -12.87 -4.59
N VAL A 158 1.13 -12.90 -3.61
CA VAL A 158 0.04 -13.88 -3.57
C VAL A 158 -0.83 -13.83 -4.83
N LYS A 159 -0.85 -12.69 -5.54
CA LYS A 159 -1.60 -12.45 -6.77
C LYS A 159 -0.78 -12.67 -8.04
N ALA A 160 0.54 -12.82 -7.91
CA ALA A 160 1.49 -12.82 -9.02
C ALA A 160 2.23 -14.15 -9.20
N TYR A 161 2.22 -15.03 -8.20
CA TYR A 161 2.94 -16.31 -8.22
C TYR A 161 1.99 -17.46 -7.91
N GLU A 162 2.22 -18.60 -8.55
CA GLU A 162 1.39 -19.82 -8.43
C GLU A 162 1.43 -20.46 -7.04
N SER A 163 2.55 -20.37 -6.33
CA SER A 163 2.69 -20.91 -4.98
C SER A 163 3.69 -20.09 -4.17
N ILE A 164 3.66 -20.30 -2.86
CA ILE A 164 4.62 -19.66 -1.95
C ILE A 164 6.06 -20.14 -2.22
N ASP A 165 6.23 -21.39 -2.63
CA ASP A 165 7.53 -21.95 -3.00
C ASP A 165 8.06 -21.34 -4.30
N HIS A 166 7.19 -21.17 -5.30
CA HIS A 166 7.56 -20.48 -6.54
C HIS A 166 7.95 -19.02 -6.25
N TYR A 167 7.20 -18.34 -5.38
CA TYR A 167 7.57 -17.01 -4.90
C TYR A 167 8.94 -16.98 -4.20
N LEU A 168 9.18 -17.86 -3.24
CA LEU A 168 10.46 -17.91 -2.53
C LEU A 168 11.62 -18.20 -3.49
N GLY A 169 11.46 -19.16 -4.40
CA GLY A 169 12.47 -19.49 -5.40
C GLY A 169 12.81 -18.30 -6.32
N ALA A 170 11.80 -17.53 -6.73
CA ALA A 170 11.98 -16.39 -7.63
C ALA A 170 12.43 -15.11 -6.93
N ARG A 171 12.03 -14.89 -5.67
CA ARG A 171 12.17 -13.59 -4.98
C ARG A 171 13.22 -13.58 -3.89
N MET A 172 13.45 -14.69 -3.18
CA MET A 172 14.45 -14.75 -2.11
C MET A 172 15.88 -14.39 -2.59
N PRO A 173 16.33 -14.74 -3.80
CA PRO A 173 17.67 -14.32 -4.26
C PRO A 173 17.82 -12.80 -4.49
N ILE A 174 16.70 -12.06 -4.51
CA ILE A 174 16.64 -10.68 -5.02
C ILE A 174 16.11 -9.72 -3.95
N ASP A 175 15.05 -10.11 -3.26
CA ASP A 175 14.41 -9.30 -2.24
C ASP A 175 15.15 -9.41 -0.90
N ALA A 176 14.96 -8.42 -0.03
CA ALA A 176 15.42 -8.42 1.36
C ALA A 176 16.95 -8.54 1.59
N ASP A 177 17.77 -8.52 0.53
CA ASP A 177 19.21 -8.30 0.67
C ASP A 177 19.48 -6.82 0.97
N TRP A 178 19.52 -6.50 2.26
CA TRP A 178 19.68 -5.12 2.74
C TRP A 178 21.05 -4.55 2.42
N HIS A 179 22.11 -5.37 2.42
CA HIS A 179 23.43 -4.91 1.99
C HIS A 179 23.42 -4.51 0.52
N ALA A 180 22.83 -5.33 -0.35
CA ALA A 180 22.68 -4.98 -1.76
C ALA A 180 21.83 -3.71 -1.94
N ALA A 181 20.70 -3.57 -1.22
CA ALA A 181 19.83 -2.40 -1.28
C ALA A 181 20.54 -1.09 -0.88
N LEU A 182 21.45 -1.15 0.11
CA LEU A 182 22.15 0.02 0.64
C LEU A 182 23.49 0.30 -0.04
N ALA A 183 24.00 -0.61 -0.88
CA ALA A 183 25.32 -0.49 -1.49
C ALA A 183 25.48 0.80 -2.31
N GLY A 184 24.53 1.11 -3.20
CA GLY A 184 24.58 2.33 -4.01
C GLY A 184 24.54 3.61 -3.15
N TRP A 185 23.73 3.63 -2.10
CA TRP A 185 23.66 4.77 -1.17
C TRP A 185 24.96 4.95 -0.39
N THR A 186 25.53 3.86 0.10
CA THR A 186 26.81 3.87 0.83
C THR A 186 27.97 4.28 -0.07
N GLN A 187 27.97 3.83 -1.33
CA GLN A 187 28.98 4.17 -2.32
C GLN A 187 28.96 5.68 -2.66
N GLU A 188 27.79 6.26 -2.88
CA GLU A 188 27.67 7.65 -3.36
C GLU A 188 27.73 8.69 -2.23
N PHE A 189 27.30 8.34 -1.01
CA PHE A 189 27.18 9.28 0.12
C PHE A 189 28.10 8.98 1.31
N GLY A 190 28.67 7.77 1.39
CA GLY A 190 29.41 7.31 2.57
C GLY A 190 28.51 6.71 3.65
N ALA A 191 29.06 5.77 4.42
CA ALA A 191 28.32 5.07 5.48
C ALA A 191 27.90 6.00 6.64
N ASP A 192 28.68 7.04 6.93
CA ASP A 192 28.38 8.08 7.94
C ASP A 192 27.10 8.88 7.62
N ARG A 193 26.72 8.93 6.34
CA ARG A 193 25.51 9.61 5.86
C ARG A 193 24.30 8.71 5.76
N VAL A 194 24.45 7.40 5.97
CA VAL A 194 23.36 6.42 5.88
C VAL A 194 23.03 5.89 7.28
N ARG A 195 21.85 6.26 7.77
CA ARG A 195 21.33 5.81 9.07
C ARG A 195 20.41 4.62 8.86
N VAL A 196 20.80 3.47 9.40
CA VAL A 196 20.02 2.22 9.30
C VAL A 196 19.37 1.92 10.65
N ARG A 197 18.07 1.62 10.63
CA ARG A 197 17.30 1.19 11.81
C ARG A 197 16.66 -0.16 11.57
N LEU A 198 16.57 -0.96 12.63
CA LEU A 198 15.89 -2.26 12.58
C LEU A 198 14.41 -2.03 12.88
N PHE A 199 13.53 -2.45 11.96
CA PHE A 199 12.09 -2.42 12.12
C PHE A 199 11.65 -3.57 13.04
N ASP A 200 11.87 -3.36 14.33
CA ASP A 200 11.54 -4.25 15.44
C ASP A 200 10.97 -3.40 16.58
N ARG A 201 9.73 -3.68 17.00
CA ARG A 201 9.04 -2.91 18.05
C ARG A 201 9.83 -2.85 19.36
N GLN A 202 10.66 -3.84 19.67
CA GLN A 202 11.45 -3.80 20.90
C GLN A 202 12.65 -2.84 20.81
N ARG A 203 13.05 -2.47 19.58
CA ARG A 203 14.21 -1.61 19.30
C ARG A 203 13.85 -0.20 18.85
N LEU A 204 12.63 0.00 18.34
CA LEU A 204 12.11 1.30 17.95
C LEU A 204 11.83 2.17 19.18
N HIS A 205 12.08 3.47 19.07
CA HIS A 205 11.69 4.43 20.11
C HIS A 205 10.19 4.32 20.42
N ASN A 206 9.83 4.16 21.69
CA ASN A 206 8.46 3.88 22.16
C ASN A 206 7.75 2.70 21.46
N GLY A 207 8.51 1.81 20.82
CA GLY A 207 7.98 0.74 19.99
C GLY A 207 7.21 1.17 18.75
N ASP A 208 7.38 2.43 18.32
CA ASP A 208 6.71 3.02 17.17
C ASP A 208 7.71 3.60 16.16
N VAL A 209 7.45 3.37 14.87
CA VAL A 209 8.37 3.75 13.80
C VAL A 209 8.36 5.25 13.50
N VAL A 210 7.24 5.92 13.76
CA VAL A 210 7.11 7.37 13.59
C VAL A 210 7.85 8.07 14.71
N ASP A 211 7.65 7.62 15.95
CA ASP A 211 8.40 8.11 17.12
C ASP A 211 9.92 7.90 16.93
N ASP A 212 10.33 6.74 16.43
CA ASP A 212 11.74 6.46 16.10
C ASP A 212 12.28 7.38 15.01
N PHE A 213 11.51 7.62 13.94
CA PHE A 213 11.91 8.51 12.86
C PHE A 213 12.05 9.96 13.35
N ILE A 214 11.08 10.46 14.11
CA ILE A 214 11.10 11.79 14.73
C ILE A 214 12.37 11.97 15.54
N GLN A 215 12.68 11.02 16.43
CA GLN A 215 13.87 11.05 17.26
C GLN A 215 15.14 10.99 16.39
N LEU A 216 15.21 10.06 15.44
CA LEU A 216 16.39 9.80 14.62
C LEU A 216 16.81 11.03 13.81
N VAL A 217 15.85 11.75 13.23
CA VAL A 217 16.13 12.90 12.39
C VAL A 217 16.03 14.24 13.12
N ASN A 218 15.65 14.20 14.40
CA ASN A 218 15.42 15.35 15.28
C ASN A 218 14.36 16.30 14.70
N LEU A 219 13.18 15.75 14.39
CA LEU A 219 12.06 16.56 13.93
C LEU A 219 11.54 17.43 15.08
N PRO A 220 11.28 18.73 14.84
CA PRO A 220 10.55 19.55 15.79
C PRO A 220 9.12 19.00 15.88
N VAL A 221 8.65 18.72 17.10
CA VAL A 221 7.30 18.22 17.37
C VAL A 221 6.76 18.98 18.56
N ASP A 222 5.51 19.43 18.44
CA ASP A 222 4.78 20.16 19.47
C ASP A 222 3.31 19.74 19.51
N ALA A 223 2.50 20.43 20.31
CA ALA A 223 1.08 20.12 20.48
C ALA A 223 0.23 20.28 19.19
N SER A 224 0.74 20.93 18.14
CA SER A 224 0.03 21.06 16.86
C SER A 224 0.11 19.80 16.00
N HIS A 225 1.01 18.87 16.34
CA HIS A 225 1.21 17.64 15.59
C HIS A 225 0.12 16.61 15.90
N GLN A 226 -0.51 16.11 14.84
CA GLN A 226 -1.48 15.03 14.89
C GLN A 226 -0.74 13.70 14.99
N LYS A 227 -1.01 12.96 16.07
CA LYS A 227 -0.67 11.53 16.12
C LYS A 227 -1.51 10.81 15.08
N VAL A 228 -0.85 10.19 14.12
CA VAL A 228 -1.54 9.31 13.19
C VAL A 228 -1.60 7.94 13.85
N GLY A 229 -2.81 7.40 14.03
CA GLY A 229 -3.01 6.07 14.63
C GLY A 229 -2.28 4.98 13.85
N ALA A 230 -2.18 3.77 14.42
CA ALA A 230 -1.46 2.65 13.81
C ALA A 230 -1.93 2.40 12.36
N ILE A 231 -1.10 2.78 11.38
CA ILE A 231 -1.42 2.66 9.97
C ILE A 231 -1.05 1.26 9.49
N ASN A 232 -2.06 0.52 9.07
CA ASN A 232 -1.97 -0.73 8.32
C ASN A 232 -0.93 -1.72 8.86
N GLU A 233 -1.25 -2.25 10.03
CA GLU A 233 -0.73 -3.54 10.44
C GLU A 233 -0.97 -4.58 9.32
N SER A 234 0.06 -5.32 8.92
CA SER A 234 -0.06 -6.34 7.86
C SER A 234 -1.22 -7.32 8.15
N ASN A 235 -1.94 -7.75 7.12
CA ASN A 235 -3.02 -8.74 7.26
C ASN A 235 -2.53 -9.99 7.99
N ASP A 236 -3.44 -10.62 8.74
CA ASP A 236 -3.20 -11.92 9.37
C ASP A 236 -2.77 -12.96 8.32
N GLU A 237 -1.74 -13.74 8.65
CA GLU A 237 -1.15 -14.70 7.73
C GLU A 237 -2.11 -15.84 7.34
N ARG A 238 -3.14 -16.13 8.16
CA ARG A 238 -4.21 -17.06 7.80
C ARG A 238 -5.14 -16.49 6.74
N MET A 239 -5.47 -15.19 6.82
CA MET A 239 -6.22 -14.52 5.75
C MET A 239 -5.44 -14.52 4.45
N ILE A 240 -4.13 -14.29 4.52
CA ILE A 240 -3.26 -14.34 3.35
C ILE A 240 -3.22 -15.76 2.77
N SER A 241 -3.15 -16.79 3.63
CA SER A 241 -3.22 -18.18 3.21
C SER A 241 -4.53 -18.48 2.49
N LEU A 242 -5.67 -18.02 3.04
CA LEU A 242 -6.97 -18.19 2.40
C LEU A 242 -7.07 -17.42 1.08
N ALA A 243 -6.65 -16.15 1.05
CA ALA A 243 -6.62 -15.33 -0.16
C ALA A 243 -5.78 -15.98 -1.27
N SER A 244 -4.73 -16.71 -0.92
CA SER A 244 -3.93 -17.47 -1.87
C SER A 244 -4.67 -18.61 -2.58
N ARG A 245 -5.85 -19.01 -2.07
CA ARG A 245 -6.71 -20.06 -2.64
C ARG A 245 -7.85 -19.50 -3.50
N ILE A 246 -8.08 -18.18 -3.49
CA ILE A 246 -9.16 -17.49 -4.21
C ILE A 246 -8.62 -16.32 -5.04
N ARG A 247 -7.47 -16.51 -5.70
CA ARG A 247 -6.72 -15.42 -6.34
C ARG A 247 -7.48 -14.73 -7.47
N GLU A 248 -8.42 -15.43 -8.07
CA GLU A 248 -9.32 -14.97 -9.12
C GLU A 248 -10.24 -13.82 -8.70
N VAL A 249 -10.39 -13.57 -7.39
CA VAL A 249 -11.20 -12.44 -6.88
C VAL A 249 -10.45 -11.11 -6.91
N PHE A 250 -9.12 -11.13 -7.07
CA PHE A 250 -8.32 -9.91 -7.16
C PHE A 250 -8.29 -9.39 -8.60
N THR A 251 -8.52 -8.09 -8.76
CA THR A 251 -8.52 -7.42 -10.07
C THR A 251 -7.13 -6.98 -10.54
N SER A 252 -6.18 -6.80 -9.61
CA SER A 252 -4.78 -6.46 -9.91
C SER A 252 -3.84 -6.79 -8.74
N VAL A 253 -2.52 -6.74 -8.97
CA VAL A 253 -1.51 -6.93 -7.91
C VAL A 253 -1.63 -5.91 -6.77
N HIS A 254 -2.21 -4.74 -7.02
CA HIS A 254 -2.43 -3.67 -6.04
C HIS A 254 -3.84 -3.69 -5.42
N ASP A 255 -4.73 -4.57 -5.89
CA ASP A 255 -6.11 -4.65 -5.39
C ASP A 255 -6.12 -5.19 -3.96
N THR A 256 -6.60 -4.38 -3.01
CA THR A 256 -6.70 -4.74 -1.59
C THR A 256 -8.14 -4.98 -1.16
N SER A 257 -9.12 -4.76 -2.04
CA SER A 257 -10.55 -4.82 -1.70
C SER A 257 -11.00 -6.17 -1.13
N PRO A 258 -10.49 -7.34 -1.58
CA PRO A 258 -10.88 -8.60 -0.95
C PRO A 258 -10.42 -8.70 0.51
N TYR A 259 -9.26 -8.13 0.84
CA TYR A 259 -8.80 -8.08 2.23
C TYR A 259 -9.62 -7.11 3.06
N ASP A 260 -10.01 -5.97 2.51
CA ASP A 260 -10.83 -4.98 3.22
C ASP A 260 -12.20 -5.56 3.60
N ILE A 261 -12.83 -6.30 2.67
CA ILE A 261 -14.09 -7.02 2.93
C ILE A 261 -13.89 -8.06 4.03
N LEU A 262 -12.86 -8.88 3.94
CA LEU A 262 -12.57 -9.91 4.95
C LEU A 262 -12.31 -9.29 6.34
N ASN A 263 -11.56 -8.19 6.38
CA ASN A 263 -11.27 -7.46 7.60
C ASN A 263 -12.53 -6.85 8.21
N ASP A 264 -13.41 -6.24 7.41
CA ASP A 264 -14.68 -5.68 7.87
C ASP A 264 -15.58 -6.75 8.50
N VAL A 265 -15.74 -7.88 7.80
CA VAL A 265 -16.54 -9.02 8.28
C VAL A 265 -16.02 -9.58 9.61
N LEU A 266 -14.69 -9.71 9.72
CA LEU A 266 -14.05 -10.22 10.93
C LEU A 266 -14.02 -9.20 12.08
N ALA A 267 -14.02 -7.90 11.79
CA ALA A 267 -14.06 -6.85 12.81
C ALA A 267 -15.43 -6.72 13.48
N GLN A 268 -16.51 -7.00 12.74
CA GLN A 268 -17.90 -6.91 13.22
C GLN A 268 -18.39 -8.16 13.95
N SER A 269 -17.69 -9.28 13.79
CA SER A 269 -17.86 -10.43 14.67
C SER A 269 -16.93 -10.24 15.87
N ASP A 270 -17.31 -10.66 17.08
CA ASP A 270 -16.43 -10.70 18.27
C ASP A 270 -15.22 -11.66 18.10
N HIS A 271 -14.84 -11.94 16.86
CA HIS A 271 -13.87 -12.87 16.37
C HIS A 271 -12.72 -12.17 15.67
N ARG A 272 -12.54 -10.84 15.82
CA ARG A 272 -11.35 -10.15 15.31
C ARG A 272 -10.14 -10.93 15.78
N PRO A 273 -9.44 -11.64 14.88
CA PRO A 273 -8.40 -12.53 15.33
C PRO A 273 -7.30 -11.63 15.92
N GLN A 274 -6.87 -11.91 17.16
CA GLN A 274 -5.51 -11.55 17.51
C GLN A 274 -4.63 -12.11 16.41
N LYS A 275 -3.72 -11.28 15.88
CA LYS A 275 -2.79 -11.71 14.83
C LYS A 275 -2.20 -13.05 15.22
N SER A 276 -2.42 -14.05 14.37
CA SER A 276 -1.78 -15.33 14.62
C SER A 276 -0.27 -15.13 14.68
N LYS A 277 0.40 -15.99 15.44
CA LYS A 277 1.82 -16.21 15.17
C LYS A 277 2.00 -16.49 13.67
N PRO A 278 3.16 -16.16 13.11
CA PRO A 278 3.53 -16.54 11.76
C PRO A 278 3.08 -17.96 11.36
N TYR A 279 2.34 -18.06 10.26
CA TYR A 279 1.57 -19.21 9.81
C TYR A 279 2.00 -19.71 8.41
N LEU A 280 2.49 -18.80 7.56
CA LEU A 280 2.85 -19.10 6.18
C LEU A 280 4.15 -19.91 6.06
N PHE A 281 5.18 -19.49 6.79
CA PHE A 281 6.48 -20.18 6.82
C PHE A 281 6.64 -20.94 8.13
N ASP A 282 6.97 -22.23 8.03
CA ASP A 282 7.43 -23.03 9.15
C ASP A 282 8.83 -22.61 9.62
N LEU A 283 9.27 -23.20 10.74
CA LEU A 283 10.55 -22.85 11.37
C LEU A 283 11.74 -23.14 10.45
N GLU A 284 11.71 -24.28 9.74
CA GLU A 284 12.78 -24.70 8.84
C GLU A 284 12.93 -23.71 7.67
N THR A 285 11.82 -23.34 7.04
CA THR A 285 11.79 -22.35 5.97
C THR A 285 12.31 -20.99 6.44
N ARG A 286 11.91 -20.54 7.64
CA ARG A 286 12.41 -19.28 8.21
C ARG A 286 13.91 -19.31 8.45
N ARG A 287 14.43 -20.40 9.01
CA ARG A 287 15.87 -20.58 9.22
C ARG A 287 16.63 -20.57 7.90
N ARG A 288 16.17 -21.33 6.91
CA ARG A 288 16.75 -21.35 5.55
C ARG A 288 16.78 -19.96 4.90
N ILE A 289 15.70 -19.19 5.04
CA ILE A 289 15.66 -17.79 4.59
C ILE A 289 16.76 -16.99 5.29
N MET A 290 16.84 -17.04 6.62
CA MET A 290 17.82 -16.27 7.38
C MET A 290 19.27 -16.67 7.06
N ASP A 291 19.54 -17.96 6.90
CA ASP A 291 20.86 -18.48 6.52
C ASP A 291 21.30 -17.95 5.16
N THR A 292 20.37 -17.83 4.20
CA THR A 292 20.62 -17.26 2.87
C THR A 292 21.19 -15.84 2.95
N TYR A 293 20.73 -15.03 3.91
CA TYR A 293 21.17 -13.64 4.07
C TYR A 293 22.21 -13.44 5.18
N ALA A 294 22.70 -14.48 5.83
CA ALA A 294 23.62 -14.34 6.97
C ALA A 294 24.86 -13.50 6.62
N ALA A 295 25.47 -13.74 5.47
CA ALA A 295 26.62 -12.97 5.00
C ALA A 295 26.28 -11.50 4.68
N SER A 296 25.09 -11.22 4.15
CA SER A 296 24.60 -9.85 3.92
C SER A 296 24.36 -9.11 5.25
N ASN A 297 23.70 -9.79 6.19
CA ASN A 297 23.43 -9.28 7.53
C ASN A 297 24.71 -8.95 8.32
N GLU A 298 25.73 -9.80 8.22
CA GLU A 298 27.03 -9.53 8.86
C GLU A 298 27.73 -8.29 8.27
N LYS A 299 27.63 -8.05 6.97
CA LYS A 299 28.15 -6.81 6.37
C LYS A 299 27.39 -5.57 6.85
N ILE A 300 26.06 -5.66 6.96
CA ILE A 300 25.26 -4.58 7.53
C ILE A 300 25.63 -4.32 9.00
N LYS A 301 25.75 -5.38 9.82
CA LYS A 301 26.13 -5.30 11.23
C LYS A 301 27.45 -4.54 11.38
N ARG A 302 28.50 -4.99 10.69
CA ARG A 302 29.82 -4.36 10.75
C ARG A 302 29.85 -2.90 10.31
N THR A 303 28.99 -2.53 9.35
CA THR A 303 28.98 -1.18 8.77
C THR A 303 28.16 -0.20 9.59
N PHE A 304 26.97 -0.60 10.05
CA PHE A 304 25.97 0.30 10.63
C PHE A 304 25.69 0.06 12.11
N PHE A 305 26.16 -1.07 12.66
CA PHE A 305 25.98 -1.45 14.06
C PHE A 305 27.32 -1.91 14.67
N PRO A 306 28.39 -1.10 14.60
CA PRO A 306 29.72 -1.50 15.07
C PRO A 306 29.78 -1.78 16.58
N ASP A 307 28.87 -1.18 17.35
CA ASP A 307 28.76 -1.38 18.80
C ASP A 307 28.01 -2.67 19.18
N MET A 308 27.43 -3.38 18.21
CA MET A 308 26.75 -4.65 18.46
C MET A 308 27.80 -5.75 18.70
N PRO A 309 27.68 -6.57 19.77
CA PRO A 309 28.62 -7.64 20.04
C PRO A 309 28.77 -8.62 18.87
N ASP A 310 29.98 -9.14 18.64
CA ASP A 310 30.29 -10.02 17.52
C ASP A 310 29.45 -11.30 17.50
N ASP A 311 29.15 -11.85 18.68
CA ASP A 311 28.33 -13.05 18.90
C ASP A 311 26.81 -12.79 18.75
N THR A 312 26.41 -11.53 18.67
CA THR A 312 25.02 -11.13 18.50
C THR A 312 24.71 -10.99 17.00
N PRO A 313 23.74 -11.75 16.46
CA PRO A 313 23.32 -11.59 15.08
C PRO A 313 22.54 -10.28 14.92
N LEU A 314 22.59 -9.69 13.71
CA LEU A 314 21.86 -8.45 13.40
C LEU A 314 20.36 -8.56 13.73
N PHE A 315 19.76 -9.70 13.37
CA PHE A 315 18.39 -10.05 13.71
C PHE A 315 18.38 -11.31 14.58
N ALA A 316 17.47 -11.34 15.57
CA ALA A 316 17.28 -12.54 16.38
C ALA A 316 16.87 -13.73 15.49
N PRO A 317 17.49 -14.92 15.67
CA PRO A 317 17.20 -16.08 14.85
C PRO A 317 15.74 -16.55 15.07
N PRO A 318 15.07 -17.12 14.05
CA PRO A 318 13.74 -17.68 14.22
C PRO A 318 13.71 -18.78 15.29
N ALA A 319 12.85 -18.61 16.29
CA ALA A 319 12.63 -19.57 17.38
C ALA A 319 11.32 -20.36 17.21
N GLU A 320 11.15 -21.46 17.94
CA GLU A 320 9.90 -22.23 17.92
C GLU A 320 8.69 -21.38 18.34
N ASP A 321 8.90 -20.47 19.29
CA ASP A 321 7.86 -19.55 19.74
C ASP A 321 7.49 -18.48 18.70
N ASP A 322 8.30 -18.29 17.65
CA ASP A 322 8.02 -17.34 16.57
C ASP A 322 7.03 -17.91 15.54
N VAL A 323 6.74 -19.21 15.54
CA VAL A 323 5.91 -19.85 14.51
C VAL A 323 4.77 -20.66 15.09
N LEU A 324 3.66 -20.70 14.35
CA LEU A 324 2.63 -21.71 14.57
C LEU A 324 3.04 -22.98 13.84
N ASN A 325 3.68 -23.90 14.56
CA ASN A 325 4.02 -25.22 14.04
C ASN A 325 2.75 -26.10 14.05
N LEU A 326 2.15 -26.24 12.87
CA LEU A 326 0.91 -26.99 12.67
C LEU A 326 1.11 -27.96 11.51
N SER A 327 0.62 -29.18 11.69
CA SER A 327 0.51 -30.14 10.59
C SER A 327 -0.39 -29.61 9.47
N PRO A 328 -0.26 -30.13 8.23
CA PRO A 328 -1.14 -29.74 7.13
C PRO A 328 -2.63 -29.90 7.45
N LEU A 329 -2.99 -30.92 8.25
CA LEU A 329 -4.38 -31.15 8.67
C LEU A 329 -4.86 -30.10 9.66
N GLU A 330 -4.04 -29.73 10.64
CA GLU A 330 -4.37 -28.66 11.60
C GLU A 330 -4.44 -27.29 10.93
N LYS A 331 -3.60 -27.03 9.92
CA LYS A 331 -3.72 -25.83 9.07
C LYS A 331 -5.05 -25.83 8.33
N LEU A 332 -5.41 -26.95 7.69
CA LEU A 332 -6.68 -27.08 6.99
C LEU A 332 -7.88 -26.88 7.93
N ASP A 333 -7.86 -27.49 9.11
CA ASP A 333 -8.92 -27.32 10.12
C ASP A 333 -9.09 -25.85 10.52
N ARG A 334 -7.99 -25.12 10.75
CA ARG A 334 -8.04 -23.69 11.06
C ARG A 334 -8.51 -22.82 9.90
N ASP A 335 -8.06 -23.12 8.67
CA ASP A 335 -8.52 -22.43 7.47
C ASP A 335 -10.04 -22.62 7.28
N VAL A 336 -10.54 -23.85 7.45
CA VAL A 336 -11.98 -24.18 7.39
C VAL A 336 -12.74 -23.46 8.49
N SER A 337 -12.26 -23.49 9.74
CA SER A 337 -12.88 -22.77 10.86
C SER A 337 -12.99 -21.26 10.58
N MET A 338 -11.94 -20.66 10.02
CA MET A 338 -11.92 -19.25 9.65
C MET A 338 -12.92 -18.95 8.53
N LEU A 339 -12.95 -19.78 7.49
CA LEU A 339 -13.91 -19.70 6.40
C LEU A 339 -15.35 -19.78 6.90
N THR A 340 -15.67 -20.75 7.76
CA THR A 340 -17.00 -20.90 8.35
C THR A 340 -17.41 -19.66 9.13
N LYS A 341 -16.50 -19.05 9.89
CA LYS A 341 -16.76 -17.79 10.61
C LYS A 341 -17.04 -16.64 9.66
N ILE A 342 -16.25 -16.50 8.59
CA ILE A 342 -16.46 -15.47 7.56
C ILE A 342 -17.84 -15.65 6.90
N VAL A 343 -18.18 -16.87 6.48
CA VAL A 343 -19.48 -17.19 5.87
C VAL A 343 -20.63 -16.88 6.83
N PHE A 344 -20.52 -17.27 8.10
CA PHE A 344 -21.56 -16.99 9.10
C PHE A 344 -21.70 -15.49 9.39
N ALA A 345 -20.59 -14.76 9.48
CA ALA A 345 -20.61 -13.32 9.69
C ALA A 345 -21.23 -12.58 8.48
N LEU A 346 -20.93 -13.01 7.25
CA LEU A 346 -21.59 -12.50 6.03
C LEU A 346 -23.09 -12.80 6.02
N ALA A 347 -23.49 -14.03 6.39
CA ALA A 347 -24.90 -14.40 6.49
C ALA A 347 -25.64 -13.57 7.55
N LYS A 348 -25.01 -13.35 8.72
CA LYS A 348 -25.56 -12.50 9.79
C LYS A 348 -25.69 -11.04 9.33
N LYS A 349 -24.68 -10.50 8.64
CA LYS A 349 -24.72 -9.14 8.08
C LYS A 349 -25.87 -9.00 7.07
N SER A 350 -26.03 -9.97 6.16
CA SER A 350 -27.17 -10.03 5.23
C SER A 350 -28.53 -10.05 5.94
N VAL A 351 -28.67 -10.86 7.00
CA VAL A 351 -29.91 -10.90 7.82
C VAL A 351 -30.14 -9.60 8.58
N GLN A 352 -29.10 -8.97 9.13
CA GLN A 352 -29.19 -7.72 9.86
C GLN A 352 -29.49 -6.53 8.95
N GLU A 353 -28.86 -6.45 7.78
CA GLU A 353 -29.16 -5.47 6.73
C GLU A 353 -30.58 -5.68 6.19
N GLY A 354 -31.03 -6.93 6.05
CA GLY A 354 -32.40 -7.29 5.74
C GLY A 354 -33.39 -6.84 6.83
N ALA A 355 -33.07 -7.05 8.11
CA ALA A 355 -33.90 -6.65 9.25
C ALA A 355 -33.92 -5.12 9.46
N GLN A 356 -32.80 -4.42 9.22
CA GLN A 356 -32.73 -2.95 9.20
C GLN A 356 -33.50 -2.37 8.02
N LYS A 357 -33.44 -2.99 6.83
CA LYS A 357 -34.30 -2.62 5.70
C LYS A 357 -35.78 -2.73 6.06
N VAL A 358 -36.18 -3.82 6.71
CA VAL A 358 -37.57 -4.05 7.15
C VAL A 358 -38.01 -3.07 8.25
N ALA A 359 -37.12 -2.66 9.15
CA ALA A 359 -37.41 -1.68 10.21
C ALA A 359 -37.42 -0.21 9.72
N VAL A 360 -36.67 0.10 8.66
CA VAL A 360 -36.70 1.42 7.99
C VAL A 360 -37.88 1.51 7.02
N ASP A 361 -38.30 0.39 6.40
CA ASP A 361 -39.47 0.31 5.52
C ASP A 361 -40.81 0.58 6.23
N THR A 362 -40.87 0.49 7.57
CA THR A 362 -42.09 0.85 8.31
C THR A 362 -42.32 2.36 8.49
N ASP A 363 -41.32 3.21 8.23
CA ASP A 363 -41.43 4.68 8.39
C ASP A 363 -41.12 5.50 7.12
N ALA A 364 -40.67 4.88 6.02
CA ALA A 364 -40.16 5.60 4.84
C ALA A 364 -40.88 5.29 3.52
N ALA A 365 -42.22 5.22 3.53
CA ALA A 365 -43.05 4.96 2.35
C ALA A 365 -43.03 6.04 1.24
N ALA A 366 -41.96 6.85 1.10
CA ALA A 366 -41.92 7.92 0.10
C ALA A 366 -40.55 8.18 -0.60
N GLN A 367 -39.45 7.48 -0.32
CA GLN A 367 -38.14 7.83 -0.92
C GLN A 367 -37.25 6.66 -1.42
N VAL A 368 -37.79 5.44 -1.60
CA VAL A 368 -36.95 4.22 -1.75
C VAL A 368 -36.27 4.02 -3.12
N HIS A 369 -36.61 4.72 -4.20
CA HIS A 369 -36.24 4.23 -5.55
C HIS A 369 -35.04 4.92 -6.24
N ARG A 370 -34.16 5.57 -5.46
CA ARG A 370 -32.89 6.10 -6.00
C ARG A 370 -31.67 5.68 -5.17
N ASN A 371 -30.69 5.05 -5.81
CA ASN A 371 -29.42 4.64 -5.21
C ASN A 371 -28.26 4.73 -6.24
N PRO A 372 -27.53 5.86 -6.29
CA PRO A 372 -26.46 6.11 -7.26
C PRO A 372 -25.27 5.14 -7.21
N ASP A 373 -24.93 4.60 -6.03
CA ASP A 373 -23.81 3.65 -5.89
C ASP A 373 -24.18 2.27 -6.45
N THR A 374 -25.43 1.87 -6.25
CA THR A 374 -25.97 0.62 -6.79
C THR A 374 -26.06 0.67 -8.32
N THR A 375 -26.58 1.75 -8.88
CA THR A 375 -26.67 1.93 -10.34
C THR A 375 -25.31 2.04 -11.00
N ARG A 376 -24.31 2.67 -10.35
CA ARG A 376 -22.93 2.72 -10.84
C ARG A 376 -22.30 1.32 -10.90
N THR A 377 -22.55 0.50 -9.88
CA THR A 377 -22.09 -0.90 -9.84
C THR A 377 -22.77 -1.72 -10.94
N LEU A 378 -24.06 -1.57 -11.16
CA LEU A 378 -24.76 -2.26 -12.26
C LEU A 378 -24.23 -1.83 -13.63
N ALA A 379 -23.95 -0.54 -13.82
CA ALA A 379 -23.40 0.00 -15.06
C ALA A 379 -21.97 -0.49 -15.36
N SER A 380 -21.15 -0.71 -14.33
CA SER A 380 -19.78 -1.24 -14.51
C SER A 380 -19.74 -2.74 -14.84
N VAL A 381 -20.83 -3.45 -14.53
CA VAL A 381 -20.97 -4.90 -14.78
C VAL A 381 -21.69 -5.18 -16.09
N ALA A 382 -22.66 -4.36 -16.49
CA ALA A 382 -23.40 -4.54 -17.74
C ALA A 382 -22.50 -4.40 -18.97
N VAL A 383 -22.61 -5.34 -19.92
CA VAL A 383 -21.92 -5.24 -21.22
C VAL A 383 -22.60 -4.18 -22.12
N PRO A 384 -21.88 -3.61 -23.11
CA PRO A 384 -22.50 -2.70 -24.08
C PRO A 384 -23.71 -3.36 -24.77
N LYS A 385 -24.88 -2.71 -24.71
CA LYS A 385 -26.17 -3.22 -25.21
C LYS A 385 -26.62 -4.52 -24.52
N SER A 386 -26.37 -4.63 -23.21
CA SER A 386 -26.85 -5.72 -22.36
C SER A 386 -28.36 -5.97 -22.55
N LYS A 387 -28.72 -7.19 -22.95
CA LYS A 387 -30.12 -7.59 -23.17
C LYS A 387 -30.85 -7.69 -21.84
N VAL A 388 -30.15 -8.15 -20.81
CA VAL A 388 -30.66 -8.24 -19.44
C VAL A 388 -31.04 -6.84 -18.93
N LEU A 389 -30.15 -5.87 -19.08
CA LEU A 389 -30.41 -4.49 -18.63
C LEU A 389 -31.50 -3.81 -19.45
N ILE A 390 -31.50 -4.00 -20.78
CA ILE A 390 -32.56 -3.47 -21.66
C ILE A 390 -33.92 -4.02 -21.24
N SER A 391 -34.01 -5.32 -20.96
CA SER A 391 -35.26 -5.96 -20.54
C SER A 391 -35.75 -5.43 -19.18
N ALA A 392 -34.84 -5.23 -18.22
CA ALA A 392 -35.19 -4.69 -16.91
C ALA A 392 -35.77 -3.27 -17.02
N LEU A 393 -35.11 -2.41 -17.80
CA LEU A 393 -35.53 -1.01 -18.02
C LEU A 393 -36.80 -0.88 -18.89
N GLY A 394 -37.11 -1.90 -19.69
CA GLY A 394 -38.37 -1.98 -20.43
C GLY A 394 -39.54 -2.53 -19.61
N SER A 395 -39.33 -2.92 -18.35
CA SER A 395 -40.38 -3.53 -17.53
C SER A 395 -41.47 -2.52 -17.14
N PRO A 396 -42.73 -2.96 -16.97
CA PRO A 396 -43.81 -2.11 -16.45
C PRO A 396 -43.43 -1.45 -15.13
N TRP A 397 -42.75 -2.19 -14.25
CA TRP A 397 -42.26 -1.67 -12.98
C TRP A 397 -41.34 -0.47 -13.17
N TYR A 398 -40.33 -0.55 -14.04
CA TYR A 398 -39.39 0.55 -14.24
C TYR A 398 -40.10 1.80 -14.80
N LEU A 399 -41.05 1.62 -15.72
CA LEU A 399 -41.82 2.72 -16.32
C LEU A 399 -42.82 3.35 -15.34
N GLU A 400 -43.41 2.56 -14.44
CA GLU A 400 -44.25 3.05 -13.35
C GLU A 400 -43.45 3.86 -12.33
N GLN A 401 -42.21 3.44 -12.03
CA GLN A 401 -41.32 4.16 -11.12
C GLN A 401 -40.68 5.41 -11.75
N ASN A 402 -40.67 5.51 -13.08
CA ASN A 402 -40.12 6.64 -13.83
C ASN A 402 -41.14 7.19 -14.85
N PRO A 403 -42.25 7.80 -14.40
CA PRO A 403 -43.31 8.26 -15.28
C PRO A 403 -42.88 9.34 -16.27
N ASP A 404 -41.80 10.06 -15.99
CA ASP A 404 -41.19 11.03 -16.89
C ASP A 404 -40.56 10.35 -18.12
N VAL A 405 -39.89 9.22 -17.93
CA VAL A 405 -39.34 8.40 -19.01
C VAL A 405 -40.47 7.79 -19.85
N SER A 406 -41.50 7.26 -19.18
CA SER A 406 -42.69 6.70 -19.83
C SER A 406 -43.45 7.76 -20.66
N ARG A 407 -43.70 8.94 -20.10
CA ARG A 407 -44.42 10.04 -20.79
C ARG A 407 -43.60 10.67 -21.91
N ALA A 408 -42.29 10.72 -21.79
CA ALA A 408 -41.41 11.26 -22.83
C ALA A 408 -41.29 10.33 -24.05
N GLY A 409 -41.67 9.05 -23.93
CA GLY A 409 -41.60 8.08 -25.03
C GLY A 409 -40.17 7.80 -25.52
N VAL A 410 -39.16 8.11 -24.70
CA VAL A 410 -37.74 7.90 -25.01
C VAL A 410 -37.33 6.47 -24.69
N ASP A 411 -36.30 5.96 -25.36
CA ASP A 411 -35.74 4.63 -25.07
C ASP A 411 -35.24 4.57 -23.60
N PRO A 412 -35.84 3.73 -22.74
CA PRO A 412 -35.49 3.66 -21.32
C PRO A 412 -34.04 3.26 -21.07
N TYR A 413 -33.44 2.44 -21.93
CA TYR A 413 -32.04 2.02 -21.83
C TYR A 413 -31.09 3.17 -22.16
N LEU A 414 -31.36 3.91 -23.24
CA LEU A 414 -30.53 5.06 -23.60
C LEU A 414 -30.64 6.16 -22.53
N HIS A 415 -31.85 6.47 -22.08
CA HIS A 415 -32.07 7.43 -21.00
C HIS A 415 -31.36 7.01 -19.70
N TRP A 416 -31.47 5.74 -19.32
CA TRP A 416 -30.84 5.25 -18.10
C TRP A 416 -29.31 5.29 -18.18
N ARG A 417 -28.73 4.90 -19.32
CA ARG A 417 -27.29 4.96 -19.53
C ARG A 417 -26.75 6.39 -19.44
N ASP A 418 -27.44 7.33 -20.06
CA ASP A 418 -26.93 8.71 -20.21
C ASP A 418 -27.21 9.56 -18.96
N PHE A 419 -28.30 9.26 -18.22
CA PHE A 419 -28.74 10.05 -17.06
C PHE A 419 -29.21 9.19 -15.88
N GLY A 420 -30.03 8.16 -16.12
CA GLY A 420 -30.69 7.43 -15.03
C GLY A 420 -29.73 6.71 -14.06
N ALA A 421 -28.58 6.24 -14.53
CA ALA A 421 -27.57 5.58 -13.70
C ALA A 421 -26.89 6.57 -12.74
N THR A 422 -26.61 7.80 -13.16
CA THR A 422 -26.02 8.83 -12.29
C THR A 422 -27.05 9.44 -11.35
N GLU A 423 -28.31 9.52 -11.79
CA GLU A 423 -29.47 9.91 -10.97
C GLU A 423 -29.90 8.86 -9.94
N GLY A 424 -29.32 7.65 -10.01
CA GLY A 424 -29.59 6.56 -9.09
C GLY A 424 -30.87 5.78 -9.36
N ARG A 425 -31.52 5.93 -10.52
CA ARG A 425 -32.78 5.24 -10.83
C ARG A 425 -32.56 3.73 -10.89
N LEU A 426 -33.18 2.98 -10.00
CA LEU A 426 -33.01 1.53 -9.98
C LEU A 426 -33.68 0.88 -11.21
N PRO A 427 -32.98 0.00 -11.95
CA PRO A 427 -33.51 -0.61 -13.17
C PRO A 427 -34.53 -1.74 -12.93
N ALA A 428 -34.60 -2.30 -11.72
CA ALA A 428 -35.48 -3.40 -11.35
C ALA A 428 -35.81 -3.37 -9.83
N PRO A 429 -36.90 -4.02 -9.39
CA PRO A 429 -37.23 -4.12 -7.96
C PRO A 429 -36.26 -5.05 -7.22
N ASP A 430 -35.80 -6.13 -7.87
CA ASP A 430 -34.81 -7.06 -7.33
C ASP A 430 -33.45 -6.84 -8.02
N ILE A 431 -32.61 -6.03 -7.37
CA ILE A 431 -31.27 -5.70 -7.87
C ILE A 431 -30.29 -6.87 -7.72
N ALA A 432 -30.46 -7.71 -6.70
CA ALA A 432 -29.57 -8.84 -6.48
C ALA A 432 -29.71 -9.86 -7.61
N GLN A 433 -30.96 -10.18 -7.98
CA GLN A 433 -31.25 -11.05 -9.10
C GLN A 433 -30.75 -10.46 -10.43
N LEU A 434 -30.99 -9.16 -10.66
CA LEU A 434 -30.49 -8.48 -11.87
C LEU A 434 -28.95 -8.52 -11.96
N MET A 435 -28.24 -8.34 -10.86
CA MET A 435 -26.77 -8.40 -10.81
C MET A 435 -26.25 -9.78 -11.21
N ILE A 436 -26.90 -10.85 -10.73
CA ILE A 436 -26.55 -12.24 -11.08
C ILE A 436 -26.70 -12.45 -12.59
N GLU A 437 -27.80 -11.99 -13.18
CA GLU A 437 -28.08 -12.12 -14.60
C GLU A 437 -27.10 -11.31 -15.47
N LEU A 438 -26.74 -10.10 -15.05
CA LEU A 438 -25.75 -9.27 -15.73
C LEU A 438 -24.35 -9.90 -15.71
N LEU A 439 -23.95 -10.48 -14.58
CA LEU A 439 -22.68 -11.20 -14.46
C LEU A 439 -22.66 -12.44 -15.35
N ALA A 440 -23.77 -13.18 -15.40
CA ALA A 440 -23.91 -14.34 -16.29
C ALA A 440 -23.80 -13.93 -17.77
N GLU A 441 -24.47 -12.85 -18.18
CA GLU A 441 -24.38 -12.30 -19.54
C GLU A 441 -22.95 -11.87 -19.90
N ARG A 442 -22.26 -11.16 -19.00
CA ARG A 442 -20.86 -10.73 -19.21
C ARG A 442 -19.89 -11.89 -19.35
N ASN A 443 -20.07 -12.94 -18.55
CA ASN A 443 -19.23 -14.12 -18.61
C ASN A 443 -19.42 -14.87 -19.94
N ALA A 444 -20.66 -14.98 -20.43
CA ALA A 444 -20.96 -15.57 -21.73
C ALA A 444 -20.30 -14.80 -22.90
N VAL A 445 -20.31 -13.46 -22.86
CA VAL A 445 -19.63 -12.62 -23.88
C VAL A 445 -18.11 -12.80 -23.82
N SER A 446 -17.54 -12.91 -22.62
CA SER A 446 -16.09 -13.07 -22.40
C SER A 446 -15.56 -14.43 -22.86
N GLN A 447 -16.39 -15.49 -22.81
CA GLN A 447 -16.06 -16.80 -23.35
C GLN A 447 -16.12 -16.85 -24.88
N ASN A 448 -17.09 -16.18 -25.50
CA ASN A 448 -17.19 -16.10 -26.97
C ASN A 448 -16.11 -15.23 -27.62
N GLY A 449 -15.53 -14.26 -26.90
CA GLY A 449 -14.40 -13.44 -27.38
C GLY A 449 -13.03 -14.13 -27.36
N ARG A 450 -12.92 -15.33 -26.77
CA ARG A 450 -11.68 -16.14 -26.73
C ARG A 450 -11.61 -17.21 -27.82
N VAL A 451 -12.64 -17.33 -28.67
CA VAL A 451 -12.76 -18.37 -29.71
C VAL A 451 -12.67 -17.81 -31.14
N ASN A 452 -12.35 -16.52 -31.30
CA ASN A 452 -12.13 -15.89 -32.62
C ASN A 452 -10.71 -15.39 -32.79
#